data_AF-A0A661EXK7-F1
#
_entry.id   AF-A0A661EXK7-F1
#
_cell.length_a   1.000
_cell.length_b   1.000
_cell.length_c   1.000
_cell.angle_alpha   90.00
_cell.angle_beta   90.00
_cell.angle_gamma   90.00
#
_symmetry.space_group_name_H-M   'P 1'
#
loop_
_entity.id
_entity.type
_entity.pdbx_description
1 polymer ?
#
loop_
_entity_poly.entity_id
_entity_poly.type
_entity_poly.pdbx_seq_one_letter_code
_entity_poly.pdbx_strand_id
1 'polypeptide(L)'
;MHHLGKQPDSYWAYHWQEHHYVARQLDMLDPGYQKWPRLWNTQAKEWLTLFGILLLNAPFFWWANGYACAIYLSIIIYYIVHRQAHLSRCWAKTYLPWHYEHHLFDSNANWCVTFPLFDYLMKTRRKLSQDLNVD
;
A
#
# COMPACT_ATOMS: atom_id res chain seq x y z
N MET A 1 -8.49 -1.41 -4.80
CA MET A 1 -8.83 0.00 -4.46
C MET A 1 -8.42 0.99 -5.57
N HIS A 2 -7.61 0.56 -6.54
CA HIS A 2 -7.12 1.41 -7.63
C HIS A 2 -8.16 1.97 -8.58
N HIS A 3 -9.09 1.16 -9.09
CA HIS A 3 -10.14 1.66 -9.99
C HIS A 3 -11.12 2.61 -9.27
N LEU A 4 -11.50 2.26 -8.04
CA LEU A 4 -12.37 3.11 -7.20
C LEU A 4 -11.68 4.40 -6.76
N GLY A 5 -10.35 4.41 -6.64
CA GLY A 5 -9.58 5.60 -6.29
C GLY A 5 -9.43 6.62 -7.43
N LYS A 6 -9.69 6.21 -8.68
CA LYS A 6 -9.72 7.15 -9.83
C LYS A 6 -10.98 8.02 -9.84
N GLN A 7 -12.03 7.62 -9.12
CA GLN A 7 -13.26 8.40 -8.98
C GLN A 7 -13.09 9.44 -7.85
N PRO A 8 -13.18 10.75 -8.13
CA PRO A 8 -12.88 11.79 -7.15
C PRO A 8 -13.82 11.80 -5.93
N ASP A 9 -15.08 11.42 -6.10
CA ASP A 9 -16.07 11.43 -5.01
C ASP A 9 -16.04 10.15 -4.14
N SER A 10 -15.15 9.21 -4.45
CA SER A 10 -15.04 7.93 -3.74
C SER A 10 -14.24 8.08 -2.46
N TYR A 11 -14.65 7.37 -1.39
CA TYR A 11 -13.82 7.24 -0.19
C TYR A 11 -12.40 6.78 -0.51
N TRP A 12 -12.23 5.95 -1.56
CA TRP A 12 -10.92 5.41 -1.98
C TRP A 12 -10.07 6.38 -2.78
N ALA A 13 -10.59 7.57 -3.13
CA ALA A 13 -9.89 8.57 -3.92
C ALA A 13 -8.57 9.01 -3.27
N TYR A 14 -8.52 9.05 -1.93
CA TYR A 14 -7.31 9.43 -1.20
C TYR A 14 -6.09 8.57 -1.57
N HIS A 15 -6.30 7.27 -1.80
CA HIS A 15 -5.19 6.37 -2.10
C HIS A 15 -4.53 6.74 -3.43
N TRP A 16 -5.32 7.15 -4.44
CA TRP A 16 -4.80 7.48 -5.76
C TRP A 16 -4.46 8.98 -5.91
N GLN A 17 -5.37 9.86 -5.51
CA GLN A 17 -5.29 11.31 -5.76
C GLN A 17 -4.47 12.06 -4.72
N GLU A 18 -4.39 11.57 -3.49
CA GLU A 18 -3.57 12.17 -2.44
C GLU A 18 -2.25 11.41 -2.34
N HIS A 19 -2.32 10.13 -1.99
CA HIS A 19 -1.14 9.33 -1.64
C HIS A 19 -0.24 9.00 -2.85
N HIS A 20 -0.77 8.34 -3.89
CA HIS A 20 0.02 8.03 -5.09
C HIS A 20 0.56 9.27 -5.79
N TYR A 21 -0.28 10.29 -5.91
CA TYR A 21 0.11 11.56 -6.50
C TYR A 21 1.27 12.22 -5.73
N VAL A 22 1.15 12.40 -4.42
CA VAL A 22 2.19 13.02 -3.58
C VAL A 22 3.46 12.17 -3.57
N ALA A 23 3.34 10.84 -3.37
CA ALA A 23 4.48 9.94 -3.38
C ALA A 23 5.23 9.96 -4.72
N ARG A 24 4.53 10.12 -5.85
CA ARG A 24 5.18 10.27 -7.15
C ARG A 24 5.94 11.59 -7.29
N GLN A 25 5.35 12.69 -6.83
CA GLN A 25 5.99 14.02 -6.88
C GLN A 25 7.22 14.11 -5.96
N LEU A 26 7.20 13.37 -4.85
CA LEU A 26 8.24 13.42 -3.81
C LEU A 26 9.10 12.15 -3.74
N ASP A 27 9.20 11.40 -4.85
CA ASP A 27 10.09 10.23 -4.98
C ASP A 27 9.92 9.22 -3.82
N MET A 28 8.69 8.67 -3.72
CA MET A 28 8.19 7.76 -2.70
C MET A 28 7.81 8.41 -1.36
N LEU A 29 8.28 9.61 -1.06
CA LEU A 29 8.00 10.23 0.23
C LEU A 29 6.55 10.70 0.33
N ASP A 30 5.91 10.44 1.47
CA ASP A 30 4.60 11.00 1.77
C ASP A 30 4.61 11.71 3.13
N PRO A 31 4.59 13.07 3.14
CA PRO A 31 4.53 13.88 4.36
C PRO A 31 3.34 13.56 5.28
N GLY A 32 2.28 12.95 4.73
CA GLY A 32 1.13 12.45 5.49
C GLY A 32 1.50 11.44 6.57
N TYR A 33 2.62 10.71 6.42
CA TYR A 33 3.14 9.76 7.41
C TYR A 33 4.13 10.34 8.43
N GLN A 34 4.62 11.56 8.18
CA GLN A 34 5.62 12.23 9.03
C GLN A 34 4.98 12.94 10.23
N LYS A 35 3.73 13.37 10.09
CA LYS A 35 3.00 14.07 11.14
C LYS A 35 2.03 13.11 11.84
N TRP A 36 1.69 13.40 13.08
CA TRP A 36 0.60 12.70 13.76
C TRP A 36 -0.68 12.77 12.89
N PRO A 37 -1.46 11.68 12.78
CA PRO A 37 -2.68 11.66 12.00
C PRO A 37 -3.63 12.75 12.50
N ARG A 38 -3.76 13.81 11.70
CA ARG A 38 -4.87 14.76 11.83
C ARG A 38 -6.07 14.13 11.15
N LEU A 39 -7.27 14.43 11.65
CA LEU A 39 -8.51 13.98 11.02
C LEU A 39 -8.44 14.20 9.50
N TRP A 40 -8.66 13.12 8.75
CA TRP A 40 -8.77 13.09 7.28
C TRP A 40 -7.49 13.13 6.43
N ASN A 41 -6.29 12.95 6.98
CA ASN A 41 -5.09 12.73 6.16
C ASN A 41 -4.99 11.27 5.64
N THR A 42 -4.06 11.00 4.70
CA THR A 42 -3.77 9.67 4.14
C THR A 42 -3.64 8.60 5.22
N GLN A 43 -2.83 8.88 6.24
CA GLN A 43 -2.55 7.95 7.33
C GLN A 43 -3.81 7.62 8.14
N ALA A 44 -4.66 8.60 8.46
CA ALA A 44 -5.90 8.37 9.20
C ALA A 44 -6.90 7.51 8.40
N LYS A 45 -7.02 7.73 7.08
CA LYS A 45 -7.90 6.94 6.21
C LYS A 45 -7.40 5.50 6.06
N GLU A 46 -6.08 5.30 5.95
CA GLU A 46 -5.47 3.98 5.99
C GLU A 46 -5.76 3.27 7.34
N TRP A 47 -5.57 3.94 8.47
CA TRP A 47 -5.88 3.39 9.79
C TRP A 47 -7.34 2.97 9.90
N LEU A 48 -8.26 3.82 9.46
CA LEU A 48 -9.70 3.51 9.48
C LEU A 48 -10.00 2.25 8.66
N THR A 49 -9.40 2.14 7.48
CA THR A 49 -9.55 0.96 6.62
C THR A 49 -8.98 -0.30 7.28
N LEU A 50 -7.74 -0.25 7.76
CA LEU A 50 -7.07 -1.38 8.40
C LEU A 50 -7.80 -1.83 9.66
N PHE A 51 -8.24 -0.89 10.50
CA PHE A 51 -9.03 -1.18 11.69
C PHE A 51 -10.38 -1.83 11.34
N GLY A 52 -11.04 -1.35 10.28
CA GLY A 52 -12.25 -1.97 9.75
C GLY A 52 -12.04 -3.43 9.33
N ILE A 53 -10.92 -3.75 8.66
CA ILE A 53 -10.57 -5.13 8.31
C ILE A 53 -10.34 -5.98 9.56
N LEU A 54 -9.63 -5.46 10.57
CA LEU A 54 -9.42 -6.17 11.84
C LEU A 54 -10.75 -6.48 12.53
N LEU A 55 -11.63 -5.48 12.69
CA LEU A 55 -12.96 -5.67 13.29
C LEU A 55 -13.79 -6.71 12.54
N LEU A 56 -13.80 -6.67 11.21
CA LEU A 56 -14.51 -7.65 10.39
C LEU A 56 -13.99 -9.07 10.61
N ASN A 57 -12.69 -9.22 10.89
CA ASN A 57 -12.07 -10.52 11.13
C ASN A 57 -12.08 -10.96 12.61
N ALA A 58 -12.49 -10.10 13.54
CA ALA A 58 -12.52 -10.42 14.97
C ALA A 58 -13.37 -11.67 15.33
N PRO A 59 -14.54 -11.93 14.72
CA PRO A 59 -15.31 -13.14 15.00
C PRO A 59 -14.59 -14.45 14.69
N PHE A 60 -13.56 -14.45 13.82
CA PHE A 60 -12.79 -15.65 13.51
C PHE A 60 -11.91 -16.13 14.66
N PHE A 61 -11.68 -15.34 15.71
CA PHE A 61 -11.05 -15.83 16.95
C PHE A 61 -11.89 -16.85 17.72
N TRP A 62 -13.11 -17.15 17.27
CA TRP A 62 -13.95 -18.15 17.92
C TRP A 62 -13.86 -19.50 17.22
N TRP A 63 -13.49 -19.51 15.93
CA TRP A 63 -13.57 -20.70 15.06
C TRP A 63 -12.25 -21.02 14.35
N ALA A 64 -11.40 -20.03 14.10
CA ALA A 64 -10.22 -20.11 13.25
C ALA A 64 -9.08 -19.20 13.74
N ASN A 65 -8.61 -19.44 14.98
CA ASN A 65 -7.59 -18.62 15.64
C ASN A 65 -6.33 -18.40 14.81
N GLY A 66 -5.83 -19.45 14.15
CA GLY A 66 -4.64 -19.36 13.29
C GLY A 66 -4.83 -18.37 12.14
N TYR A 67 -5.99 -18.40 11.47
CA TYR A 67 -6.35 -17.46 10.42
C TYR A 67 -6.47 -16.03 10.97
N ALA A 68 -7.21 -15.84 12.07
CA ALA A 68 -7.39 -14.52 12.67
C ALA A 68 -6.04 -13.90 13.09
N CYS A 69 -5.18 -14.66 13.77
CA CYS A 69 -3.83 -14.24 14.11
C CYS A 69 -3.00 -13.87 12.88
N ALA A 70 -3.06 -14.68 11.81
CA ALA A 70 -2.33 -14.41 10.58
C ALA A 70 -2.79 -13.10 9.91
N ILE A 71 -4.10 -12.83 9.87
CA ILE A 71 -4.63 -11.56 9.32
C ILE A 71 -4.16 -10.36 10.14
N TYR A 72 -4.28 -10.45 11.46
CA TYR A 72 -3.88 -9.36 12.36
C TYR A 72 -2.39 -9.06 12.25
N LEU A 73 -1.55 -10.10 12.28
CA LEU A 73 -0.10 -9.95 12.09
C LEU A 73 0.22 -9.36 10.71
N SER A 74 -0.46 -9.84 9.65
CA SER A 74 -0.25 -9.34 8.29
C SER A 74 -0.58 -7.86 8.16
N ILE A 75 -1.66 -7.38 8.80
CA ILE A 75 -2.06 -5.97 8.80
C ILE A 75 -1.06 -5.10 9.56
N ILE A 76 -0.57 -5.57 10.71
CA ILE A 76 0.44 -4.85 11.50
C ILE A 76 1.74 -4.72 10.70
N ILE A 77 2.22 -5.82 10.11
CA ILE A 77 3.43 -5.82 9.28
C ILE A 77 3.22 -4.92 8.07
N TYR A 78 2.09 -5.04 7.38
CA TYR A 78 1.73 -4.18 6.25
C TYR A 78 1.87 -2.70 6.62
N TYR A 79 1.25 -2.26 7.71
CA TYR A 79 1.28 -0.85 8.10
C TYR A 79 2.70 -0.36 8.40
N ILE A 80 3.49 -1.14 9.16
CA ILE A 80 4.86 -0.78 9.52
C ILE A 80 5.73 -0.65 8.27
N VAL A 81 5.69 -1.66 7.41
CA VAL A 81 6.49 -1.75 6.19
C VAL A 81 6.09 -0.68 5.18
N HIS A 82 4.79 -0.48 4.99
CA HIS A 82 4.23 0.56 4.11
C HIS A 82 4.67 1.95 4.57
N ARG A 83 4.46 2.28 5.85
CA ARG A 83 4.87 3.56 6.43
C ARG A 83 6.37 3.78 6.31
N GLN A 84 7.19 2.76 6.59
CA GLN A 84 8.65 2.86 6.47
C GLN A 84 9.07 3.17 5.03
N ALA A 85 8.41 2.57 4.04
CA ALA A 85 8.67 2.82 2.63
C ALA A 85 8.44 4.30 2.26
N HIS A 86 7.38 4.91 2.80
CA HIS A 86 7.04 6.31 2.56
C HIS A 86 7.81 7.32 3.41
N LEU A 87 8.58 6.85 4.40
CA LEU A 87 9.48 7.70 5.20
C LEU A 87 10.92 7.65 4.71
N SER A 88 11.34 6.55 4.08
CA SER A 88 12.71 6.37 3.60
C SER A 88 12.74 5.80 2.19
N ARG A 89 12.95 6.70 1.21
CA ARG A 89 13.05 6.34 -0.21
C ARG A 89 14.13 5.30 -0.50
N CYS A 90 15.30 5.43 0.14
CA CYS A 90 16.42 4.50 -0.08
C CYS A 90 16.09 3.11 0.46
N TRP A 91 15.41 3.05 1.61
CA TRP A 91 14.94 1.80 2.18
C TRP A 91 13.87 1.15 1.28
N ALA A 92 12.89 1.92 0.82
CA ALA A 92 11.85 1.43 -0.09
C ALA A 92 12.45 0.84 -1.37
N LYS A 93 13.35 1.57 -2.02
CA LYS A 93 14.00 1.13 -3.27
C LYS A 93 14.82 -0.16 -3.07
N THR A 94 15.44 -0.33 -1.89
CA THR A 94 16.31 -1.48 -1.60
C THR A 94 15.51 -2.72 -1.21
N TYR A 95 14.55 -2.56 -0.30
CA TYR A 95 13.85 -3.69 0.33
C TYR A 95 12.47 -3.99 -0.25
N LEU A 96 11.81 -2.98 -0.84
CA LEU A 96 10.49 -3.10 -1.49
C LEU A 96 10.51 -2.51 -2.90
N PRO A 97 11.41 -2.96 -3.80
CA PRO A 97 11.53 -2.37 -5.14
C PRO A 97 10.22 -2.43 -5.93
N TRP A 98 9.40 -3.46 -5.74
CA TRP A 98 8.09 -3.56 -6.40
C TRP A 98 7.12 -2.45 -5.96
N HIS A 99 7.07 -2.13 -4.66
CA HIS A 99 6.22 -1.06 -4.11
C HIS A 99 6.75 0.31 -4.53
N TYR A 100 8.07 0.49 -4.54
CA TYR A 100 8.69 1.70 -5.11
C TYR A 100 8.29 1.89 -6.59
N GLU A 101 8.35 0.82 -7.39
CA GLU A 101 7.95 0.85 -8.80
C GLU A 101 6.46 1.10 -9.01
N HIS A 102 5.60 0.59 -8.12
CA HIS A 102 4.15 0.85 -8.11
C HIS A 102 3.84 2.34 -8.00
N HIS A 103 4.53 3.05 -7.11
CA HIS A 103 4.32 4.50 -6.95
C HIS A 103 4.88 5.30 -8.13
N LEU A 104 6.10 4.99 -8.57
CA LEU A 104 6.83 5.86 -9.51
C LEU A 104 6.60 5.55 -10.99
N PHE A 105 6.38 4.29 -11.37
CA PHE A 105 6.33 3.90 -12.78
C PHE A 105 4.94 3.51 -13.23
N ASP A 106 4.39 2.43 -12.67
CA ASP A 106 3.06 1.96 -13.04
C ASP A 106 2.23 1.60 -11.81
N SER A 107 1.36 2.53 -11.45
CA SER A 107 0.41 2.33 -10.35
C SER A 107 -0.62 1.25 -10.69
N ASN A 108 -0.87 0.89 -11.95
CA ASN A 108 -1.76 -0.23 -12.26
C ASN A 108 -1.10 -1.61 -12.13
N ALA A 109 0.18 -1.69 -11.74
CA ALA A 109 0.95 -2.92 -11.55
C ALA A 109 1.54 -2.99 -10.12
N ASN A 110 2.17 -4.11 -9.76
CA ASN A 110 2.89 -4.28 -8.48
C ASN A 110 2.07 -3.94 -7.21
N TRP A 111 0.91 -4.56 -7.04
CA TRP A 111 -0.06 -4.19 -6.00
C TRP A 111 0.31 -4.66 -4.60
N CYS A 112 1.18 -5.66 -4.46
CA CYS A 112 1.58 -6.13 -3.15
C CYS A 112 2.53 -5.14 -2.50
N VAL A 113 2.33 -4.86 -1.20
CA VAL A 113 3.23 -3.97 -0.46
C VAL A 113 4.33 -4.76 0.24
N THR A 114 3.97 -5.76 1.06
CA THR A 114 4.92 -6.48 1.93
C THR A 114 5.74 -7.54 1.20
N PHE A 115 5.14 -8.27 0.26
CA PHE A 115 5.81 -9.32 -0.49
C PHE A 115 5.12 -9.56 -1.84
N PRO A 116 5.83 -9.62 -2.98
CA PRO A 116 5.26 -9.58 -4.33
C PRO A 116 4.75 -10.94 -4.83
N LEU A 117 4.48 -11.91 -3.94
CA LEU A 117 4.07 -13.27 -4.35
C LEU A 117 2.85 -13.25 -5.26
N PHE A 118 1.82 -12.51 -4.85
CA PHE A 118 0.60 -12.40 -5.64
C PHE A 118 0.79 -11.56 -6.90
N ASP A 119 1.78 -10.67 -6.93
CA ASP A 119 2.11 -9.97 -8.17
C ASP A 119 2.71 -10.90 -9.24
N TYR A 120 3.49 -11.90 -8.82
CA TYR A 120 3.96 -12.94 -9.72
C TYR A 120 2.83 -13.90 -10.12
N LEU A 121 2.03 -14.34 -9.14
CA LEU A 121 0.93 -15.28 -9.38
C LEU A 121 -0.13 -14.70 -10.33
N MET A 122 -0.49 -13.44 -10.13
CA MET A 122 -1.50 -12.74 -10.93
C MET A 122 -0.91 -12.01 -12.15
N LYS A 123 0.41 -12.13 -12.39
CA LYS A 123 1.14 -11.49 -13.50
C LYS A 123 0.99 -9.96 -13.52
N THR A 124 0.93 -9.32 -12.35
CA THR A 124 0.93 -7.87 -12.18
C THR A 124 2.32 -7.31 -11.88
N ARG A 125 3.36 -8.15 -11.73
CA ARG A 125 4.73 -7.69 -11.53
C ARG A 125 5.30 -7.01 -12.79
N ARG A 126 5.72 -5.74 -12.70
CA ARG A 126 6.43 -4.99 -13.75
C ARG A 126 7.70 -4.30 -13.23
N LYS A 127 8.84 -4.58 -13.86
CA LYS A 127 10.14 -3.98 -13.51
C LYS A 127 10.49 -2.86 -14.48
N LEU A 128 11.08 -1.78 -13.97
CA LEU A 128 11.53 -0.65 -14.80
C LEU A 128 12.43 -1.08 -15.98
N SER A 129 13.32 -2.05 -15.78
CA SER A 129 14.26 -2.51 -16.82
C SER A 129 13.62 -3.38 -17.92
N GLN A 130 12.41 -3.90 -17.70
CA GLN A 130 11.73 -4.75 -18.67
C GLN A 130 10.91 -3.92 -19.66
N ASP A 131 10.36 -2.78 -19.22
CA ASP A 131 9.54 -1.89 -20.06
C ASP A 131 10.38 -0.93 -20.94
N LEU A 132 11.68 -0.77 -20.66
CA LEU A 132 12.62 -0.01 -21.51
C LEU A 132 13.23 -0.83 -22.66
N ASN A 133 12.99 -2.14 -22.71
CA ASN A 133 13.50 -3.05 -23.75
C ASN A 133 12.40 -3.55 -24.68
N VAL A 134 11.25 -2.89 -24.69
CA VAL A 134 10.12 -3.19 -25.60
C VAL A 134 9.93 -1.96 -26.50
N ASP A 135 10.90 -1.75 -27.40
CA ASP A 135 10.78 -0.92 -28.60
C ASP A 135 10.91 -1.83 -29.83
#